data_AF-A0A1G4BFK7-F1
#
_entry.id   AF-A0A1G4BFK7-F1
#
_cell.length_a   1.000
_cell.length_b   1.000
_cell.length_c   1.000
_cell.angle_alpha   90.00
_cell.angle_beta   90.00
_cell.angle_gamma   90.00
#
_symmetry.space_group_name_H-M   'P 1'
#
loop_
_entity.id
_entity.type
_entity.pdbx_description
1 polymer ?
#
loop_
_entity_poly.entity_id
_entity_poly.type
_entity_poly.pdbx_seq_one_letter_code
_entity_poly.pdbx_strand_id
1 'polypeptide(L)'
;MSYLLYSVSFLLLIIATALYFTRAHWLPHLPDLPIPGRDYIYSRLPSSFVGDIDAGLSSSTFDLAGNVESGDSRAGLDDRSKKEILKIMKKRRMKFDDARKVYMEQRFKANGIGPDGRPLDPKAVTFS
;
A
#
# COMPACT_ATOMS: atom_id res chain seq x y z
N MET A 1 4.85 -39.21 31.70
CA MET A 1 5.00 -37.74 31.78
C MET A 1 5.98 -37.19 30.74
N SER A 2 7.16 -37.79 30.54
CA SER A 2 8.13 -37.39 29.50
C SER A 2 7.58 -37.43 28.07
N TYR A 3 6.82 -38.47 27.70
CA TYR A 3 6.22 -38.58 26.36
C TYR A 3 5.24 -37.45 26.01
N LEU A 4 4.53 -36.93 27.02
CA LEU A 4 3.60 -35.81 26.84
C LEU A 4 4.39 -34.51 26.58
N LEU A 5 5.51 -34.31 27.27
CA LEU A 5 6.40 -33.17 27.03
C LEU A 5 7.04 -33.23 25.63
N TYR A 6 7.46 -34.43 25.18
CA TYR A 6 8.01 -34.59 23.84
C TYR A 6 6.97 -34.36 22.75
N SER A 7 5.75 -34.87 22.90
CA SER A 7 4.69 -34.69 21.90
C SER A 7 4.26 -33.22 21.80
N VAL A 8 4.14 -32.52 22.92
CA VAL A 8 3.80 -31.08 22.93
C VAL A 8 4.93 -30.25 22.31
N SER A 9 6.19 -30.55 22.64
CA SER A 9 7.34 -29.84 22.06
C SER A 9 7.44 -30.06 20.55
N PHE A 10 7.21 -31.28 20.10
CA PHE A 10 7.19 -31.63 18.68
C PHE A 10 6.04 -30.94 17.93
N LEU A 11 4.85 -30.90 18.51
CA LEU A 11 3.70 -30.18 17.97
C LEU A 11 4.01 -28.68 17.84
N LEU A 12 4.60 -28.06 18.86
CA LEU A 12 5.01 -26.65 18.84
C LEU A 12 5.99 -26.35 17.70
N LEU A 13 6.98 -27.22 17.49
CA LEU A 13 7.93 -27.08 16.39
C LEU A 13 7.25 -27.16 15.02
N ILE A 14 6.31 -28.08 14.84
CA ILE A 14 5.54 -28.19 13.60
C ILE A 14 4.71 -26.92 13.35
N ILE A 15 3.97 -26.45 14.36
CA ILE A 15 3.14 -25.25 14.26
C ILE A 15 3.99 -24.01 13.96
N ALA A 16 5.10 -23.83 14.66
CA ALA A 16 6.02 -22.72 14.44
C ALA A 16 6.61 -22.75 13.02
N THR A 17 6.97 -23.94 12.52
CA THR A 17 7.49 -24.12 11.16
C THR A 17 6.42 -23.78 10.12
N ALA A 18 5.19 -24.29 10.30
CA ALA A 18 4.08 -24.00 9.40
C ALA A 18 3.73 -22.50 9.37
N LEU A 19 3.70 -21.84 10.53
CA LEU A 19 3.50 -20.38 10.63
C LEU A 19 4.63 -19.60 9.93
N TYR A 20 5.89 -20.05 10.07
CA TYR A 20 7.02 -19.40 9.41
C TYR A 20 6.96 -19.50 7.88
N PHE A 21 6.53 -20.65 7.34
CA PHE A 21 6.34 -20.84 5.90
C PHE A 21 5.12 -20.07 5.37
N THR A 22 4.03 -20.04 6.12
CA THR A 22 2.81 -19.32 5.72
C THR A 22 2.84 -17.83 6.07
N ARG A 23 3.96 -17.31 6.62
CA ARG A 23 4.08 -15.94 7.13
C ARG A 23 3.62 -14.88 6.13
N ALA A 24 3.90 -15.04 4.84
CA ALA A 24 3.56 -14.05 3.82
C ALA A 24 2.04 -13.89 3.63
N HIS A 25 1.27 -14.93 3.95
CA HIS A 25 -0.19 -14.91 3.86
C HIS A 25 -0.84 -14.22 5.06
N TRP A 26 -0.27 -14.40 6.27
CA TRP A 26 -0.83 -13.83 7.51
C TRP A 26 -0.28 -12.43 7.82
N LEU A 27 0.89 -12.05 7.32
CA LEU A 27 1.52 -10.75 7.58
C LEU A 27 0.60 -9.55 7.29
N PRO A 28 -0.22 -9.54 6.21
CA PRO A 28 -1.16 -8.45 5.95
C PRO A 28 -2.36 -8.43 6.91
N HIS A 29 -2.72 -9.58 7.49
CA HIS A 29 -3.85 -9.75 8.40
C HIS A 29 -3.47 -9.62 9.88
N LEU A 30 -2.21 -9.34 10.18
CA LEU A 30 -1.72 -9.00 11.51
C LEU A 30 -1.56 -7.47 11.61
N PRO A 31 -2.65 -6.68 11.66
CA PRO A 31 -2.55 -5.28 12.06
C PRO A 31 -2.09 -5.22 13.51
N ASP A 32 -1.10 -4.35 13.76
CA ASP A 32 -0.80 -3.73 15.05
C ASP A 32 -0.73 -4.66 16.27
N LEU A 33 0.00 -5.78 16.15
CA LEU A 33 0.59 -6.38 17.35
C LEU A 33 1.57 -5.35 17.95
N PRO A 34 1.37 -4.89 19.19
CA PRO A 34 2.29 -3.98 19.88
C PRO A 34 3.55 -4.77 20.23
N ILE A 35 4.42 -4.98 19.25
CA ILE A 35 5.71 -5.59 19.43
C ILE A 35 6.63 -4.49 19.97
N PRO A 36 7.08 -4.57 21.24
CA PRO A 36 7.98 -3.59 21.80
C PRO A 36 9.25 -3.50 20.94
N GLY A 37 9.58 -2.29 20.46
CA GLY A 37 10.75 -2.03 19.61
C GLY A 37 10.47 -1.93 18.10
N ARG A 38 9.28 -2.30 17.61
CA ARG A 38 8.94 -2.19 16.17
C ARG A 38 8.93 -0.73 15.68
N ASP A 39 8.43 0.17 16.50
CA ASP A 39 8.30 1.60 16.16
C ASP A 39 9.65 2.33 16.10
N TYR A 40 10.70 1.77 16.71
CA TYR A 40 12.06 2.34 16.65
C TYR A 40 12.77 2.05 15.33
N ILE A 41 12.44 0.93 14.67
CA ILE A 41 13.08 0.53 13.40
C ILE A 41 12.21 0.92 12.20
N TYR A 42 10.90 0.90 12.35
CA TYR A 42 9.94 1.30 11.33
C TYR A 42 8.80 2.11 11.96
N SER A 43 9.00 3.41 12.13
CA SER A 43 7.87 4.31 12.36
C SER A 43 6.97 4.25 11.12
N ARG A 44 5.70 3.81 11.27
CA ARG A 44 4.72 4.03 10.20
C ARG A 44 4.65 5.53 9.98
N LEU A 45 4.87 5.98 8.74
CA LEU A 45 4.62 7.39 8.44
C LEU A 45 3.17 7.67 8.81
N PRO A 46 2.89 8.77 9.55
CA PRO A 46 1.53 9.18 9.79
C PRO A 46 0.80 9.24 8.45
N SER A 47 -0.38 8.62 8.36
CA SER A 47 -1.29 8.74 7.21
C SER A 47 -1.95 10.12 7.23
N SER A 48 -1.14 11.17 7.25
CA SER A 48 -1.56 12.56 7.33
C SER A 48 -1.13 13.30 6.07
N PHE A 49 -1.86 14.37 5.75
CA PHE A 49 -1.52 15.24 4.62
C PHE A 49 -0.09 15.80 4.72
N VAL A 50 0.40 16.08 5.93
CA VAL A 50 1.78 16.52 6.17
C VAL A 50 2.79 15.45 5.73
N GLY A 51 2.58 14.20 6.14
CA GLY A 51 3.47 13.10 5.76
C GLY A 51 3.44 12.83 4.25
N ASP A 52 2.30 13.04 3.59
CA ASP A 52 2.17 12.91 2.14
C ASP A 52 2.95 14.01 1.40
N ILE A 53 2.95 15.25 1.91
CA ILE A 53 3.75 16.35 1.38
C ILE A 53 5.24 16.05 1.52
N ASP A 54 5.68 15.60 2.70
CA ASP A 54 7.08 15.24 2.97
C ASP A 54 7.56 14.08 2.09
N ALA A 55 6.66 13.15 1.75
CA ALA A 55 6.92 12.06 0.81
C ALA A 55 6.93 12.49 -0.66
N GLY A 56 6.66 13.77 -0.96
CA GLY A 56 6.62 14.32 -2.31
C GLY A 56 5.37 13.94 -3.09
N LEU A 57 4.26 13.64 -2.41
CA LEU A 57 2.96 13.30 -3.02
C LEU A 57 2.06 14.54 -3.25
N SER A 58 2.68 15.71 -3.40
CA SER A 58 2.02 16.98 -3.69
C SER A 58 2.62 17.61 -4.95
N SER A 59 1.80 18.26 -5.76
CA SER A 59 2.20 18.96 -6.99
C SER A 59 1.36 20.21 -7.22
N SER A 60 1.69 21.00 -8.24
CA SER A 60 0.90 22.19 -8.58
C SER A 60 -0.52 21.87 -9.04
N THR A 61 -0.76 20.66 -9.56
CA THR A 61 -2.11 20.21 -9.97
C THR A 61 -2.82 19.38 -8.90
N PHE A 62 -2.13 19.11 -7.81
CA PHE A 62 -2.61 18.29 -6.70
C PHE A 62 -1.95 18.78 -5.41
N ASP A 63 -2.50 19.88 -4.87
CA ASP A 63 -1.97 20.54 -3.67
C ASP A 63 -2.65 20.02 -2.40
N LEU A 64 -1.83 19.62 -1.42
CA LEU A 64 -2.27 19.14 -0.11
C LEU A 64 -2.12 20.20 0.99
N ALA A 65 -1.49 21.34 0.71
CA ALA A 65 -1.23 22.39 1.71
C ALA A 65 -2.54 22.93 2.31
N GLY A 66 -3.56 23.15 1.48
CA GLY A 66 -4.87 23.60 1.95
C GLY A 66 -5.56 22.62 2.90
N ASN A 67 -5.37 21.32 2.73
CA ASN A 67 -5.90 20.30 3.65
C ASN A 67 -5.21 20.36 5.02
N VAL A 68 -3.89 20.57 5.03
CA VAL A 68 -3.12 20.75 6.26
C VAL A 68 -3.57 22.02 6.99
N GLU A 69 -3.67 23.14 6.28
CA GLU A 69 -4.08 24.43 6.87
C GLU A 69 -5.50 24.38 7.44
N SER A 70 -6.41 23.69 6.76
CA SER A 70 -7.80 23.52 7.21
C SER A 70 -7.96 22.52 8.36
N GLY A 71 -6.89 21.86 8.80
CA GLY A 71 -6.95 20.82 9.82
C GLY A 71 -7.82 19.63 9.41
N ASP A 72 -7.81 19.27 8.12
CA ASP A 72 -8.66 18.24 7.55
C ASP A 72 -8.38 16.87 8.21
N SER A 73 -9.42 16.29 8.81
CA SER A 73 -9.34 15.01 9.53
C SER A 73 -9.51 13.78 8.64
N ARG A 74 -9.70 13.94 7.32
CA ARG A 74 -9.82 12.82 6.39
C ARG A 74 -8.50 12.06 6.28
N ALA A 75 -8.58 10.76 6.00
CA ALA A 75 -7.43 9.86 5.88
C ALA A 75 -6.49 10.16 4.67
N GLY A 76 -6.84 11.14 3.82
CA GLY A 76 -6.03 11.51 2.66
C GLY A 76 -6.08 10.47 1.52
N LEU A 77 -4.95 10.28 0.83
CA LEU A 77 -4.89 9.31 -0.28
C LEU A 77 -4.87 7.86 0.24
N ASP A 78 -5.29 6.93 -0.61
CA ASP A 78 -5.23 5.49 -0.32
C ASP A 78 -3.79 4.97 -0.17
N ASP A 79 -3.49 4.29 0.93
CA ASP A 79 -2.14 3.82 1.29
C ASP A 79 -1.55 2.85 0.25
N ARG A 80 -2.38 2.01 -0.37
CA ARG A 80 -1.92 1.07 -1.39
C ARG A 80 -1.48 1.82 -2.64
N SER A 81 -2.27 2.82 -3.05
CA SER A 81 -1.98 3.67 -4.20
C SER A 81 -0.73 4.53 -3.96
N LYS A 82 -0.55 5.10 -2.76
CA LYS A 82 0.66 5.85 -2.37
C LYS A 82 1.93 5.01 -2.56
N LYS A 83 1.94 3.79 -2.04
CA LYS A 83 3.10 2.88 -2.12
C LYS A 83 3.49 2.56 -3.57
N GLU A 84 2.52 2.28 -4.43
CA GLU A 84 2.79 2.00 -5.84
C GLU A 84 3.26 3.24 -6.61
N ILE A 85 2.68 4.41 -6.35
CA ILE A 85 3.15 5.68 -6.95
C ILE A 85 4.59 5.97 -6.53
N LEU A 86 4.92 5.89 -5.23
CA LEU A 86 6.29 6.07 -4.74
C LEU A 86 7.27 5.08 -5.36
N LYS A 87 6.84 3.82 -5.57
CA LYS A 87 7.64 2.80 -6.25
C LYS A 87 7.89 3.17 -7.72
N ILE A 88 6.89 3.69 -8.43
CA ILE A 88 7.04 4.17 -9.81
C ILE A 88 7.98 5.36 -9.86
N MET A 89 7.82 6.34 -8.96
CA MET A 89 8.72 7.51 -8.83
C MET A 89 10.17 7.06 -8.65
N LYS A 90 10.44 6.16 -7.70
CA LYS A 90 11.79 5.63 -7.44
C LYS A 90 12.35 4.84 -8.61
N LYS A 91 11.54 3.97 -9.24
CA LYS A 91 11.99 3.09 -10.32
C LYS A 91 12.28 3.86 -11.62
N ARG A 92 11.45 4.84 -11.96
CA ARG A 92 11.52 5.57 -13.23
C ARG A 92 12.10 6.98 -13.10
N ARG A 93 12.45 7.41 -11.89
CA ARG A 93 13.00 8.75 -11.57
C ARG A 93 12.14 9.88 -12.14
N MET A 94 10.84 9.82 -11.88
CA MET A 94 9.86 10.79 -12.37
C MET A 94 9.12 11.49 -11.23
N LYS A 95 8.52 12.63 -11.54
CA LYS A 95 7.76 13.44 -10.58
C LYS A 95 6.43 12.76 -10.23
N PHE A 96 5.79 13.25 -9.17
CA PHE A 96 4.55 12.70 -8.64
C PHE A 96 3.43 12.62 -9.67
N ASP A 97 3.16 13.70 -10.42
CA ASP A 97 2.07 13.71 -11.41
C ASP A 97 2.29 12.69 -12.54
N ASP A 98 3.52 12.58 -13.04
CA ASP A 98 3.88 11.59 -14.07
C ASP A 98 3.70 10.16 -13.52
N ALA A 99 4.15 9.92 -12.29
CA ALA A 99 4.00 8.62 -11.65
C ALA A 99 2.53 8.26 -11.40
N ARG A 100 1.71 9.23 -10.99
CA ARG A 100 0.27 9.07 -10.80
C ARG A 100 -0.44 8.77 -12.13
N LYS A 101 -0.06 9.43 -13.23
CA LYS A 101 -0.55 9.12 -14.57
C LYS A 101 -0.22 7.68 -14.97
N VAL A 102 1.05 7.28 -14.83
CA VAL A 102 1.48 5.91 -15.14
C VAL A 102 0.76 4.87 -14.27
N TYR A 103 0.54 5.15 -12.98
CA TYR A 103 -0.23 4.28 -12.09
C TYR A 103 -1.67 4.12 -12.58
N MET A 104 -2.31 5.23 -12.98
CA MET A 104 -3.67 5.23 -13.51
C MET A 104 -3.77 4.42 -14.81
N GLU A 105 -2.85 4.63 -15.75
CA GLU A 105 -2.80 3.87 -17.01
C GLU A 105 -2.62 2.37 -16.80
N GLN A 106 -1.79 1.98 -15.81
CA GLN A 106 -1.62 0.57 -15.44
C GLN A 106 -2.92 -0.02 -14.88
N ARG A 107 -3.65 0.75 -14.05
CA ARG A 107 -4.96 0.34 -13.53
C ARG A 107 -6.00 0.25 -14.64
N PHE A 108 -6.02 1.19 -15.58
CA PHE A 108 -6.90 1.12 -16.75
C PHE A 108 -6.64 -0.14 -17.56
N LYS A 109 -5.39 -0.39 -17.93
CA LYS A 109 -5.00 -1.59 -18.67
C LYS A 109 -5.42 -2.88 -17.95
N ALA A 110 -5.23 -2.94 -16.63
CA ALA A 110 -5.61 -4.11 -15.83
C ALA A 110 -7.13 -4.34 -15.78
N ASN A 111 -7.94 -3.31 -16.03
CA ASN A 111 -9.41 -3.37 -16.04
C ASN A 111 -9.99 -3.30 -17.46
N GLY A 112 -9.18 -3.50 -18.51
CA GLY A 112 -9.66 -3.46 -19.89
C GLY A 112 -10.08 -2.06 -20.37
N ILE A 113 -9.45 -1.02 -19.83
CA ILE A 113 -9.67 0.38 -20.21
C ILE A 113 -8.41 0.88 -20.94
N GLY A 114 -8.61 1.62 -22.02
CA GLY A 114 -7.55 2.25 -22.80
C GLY A 114 -6.89 3.42 -22.05
N PRO A 115 -5.71 3.89 -22.52
CA PRO A 115 -5.05 5.06 -21.93
C PRO A 115 -5.86 6.36 -22.04
N ASP A 116 -6.79 6.40 -22.99
CA ASP A 116 -7.77 7.46 -23.22
C ASP A 116 -8.97 7.41 -22.25
N GLY A 117 -9.02 6.40 -21.37
CA GLY A 117 -10.10 6.20 -20.42
C GLY A 117 -11.34 5.50 -21.00
N ARG A 118 -11.29 5.05 -22.26
CA ARG A 118 -12.41 4.34 -22.89
C ARG A 118 -12.31 2.82 -22.66
N PRO A 119 -13.44 2.10 -22.49
CA PRO A 119 -13.40 0.64 -22.45
C PRO A 119 -12.82 0.06 -23.74
N LEU A 120 -11.99 -0.98 -23.62
CA LEU A 120 -11.46 -1.76 -24.76
C LEU A 120 -12.43 -2.85 -25.23
N ASP A 121 -13.61 -2.95 -24.60
CA ASP A 121 -14.65 -3.89 -25.01
C ASP A 121 -15.22 -3.49 -26.38
N PRO A 122 -15.14 -4.36 -27.41
CA PRO A 122 -15.68 -4.07 -28.74
C PRO A 122 -17.20 -3.83 -28.75
N LYS A 123 -17.92 -4.21 -27.69
CA LYS A 123 -19.35 -3.95 -27.54
C LYS A 123 -19.65 -2.64 -26.81
N ALA A 124 -18.63 -1.94 -26.32
CA ALA A 124 -18.83 -0.67 -25.64
C ALA A 124 -19.26 0.42 -26.62
N VAL A 125 -20.48 0.93 -26.44
CA VAL A 125 -20.96 2.10 -27.17
C VAL A 125 -20.52 3.34 -26.39
N THR A 126 -19.70 4.19 -27.03
CA THR A 126 -19.26 5.47 -26.46
C THR A 126 -19.87 6.61 -27.27
N PHE A 127 -20.34 7.65 -26.58
CA PHE A 127 -20.88 8.86 -27.19
C PHE A 127 -19.83 9.98 -27.03
N SER A 128 -19.62 10.78 -28.07
CA SER A 128 -18.65 11.87 -28.11
C SER A 128 -19.28 13.15 -28.62
#